data_AF-A0A2E6C7P2-F1
#
_entry.id   AF-A0A2E6C7P2-F1
#
_cell.length_a   1.000
_cell.length_b   1.000
_cell.length_c   1.000
_cell.angle_alpha   90.00
_cell.angle_beta   90.00
_cell.angle_gamma   90.00
#
_symmetry.space_group_name_H-M   'P 1'
#
loop_
_entity.id
_entity.type
_entity.pdbx_description
1 polymer ?
#
loop_
_entity_poly.entity_id
_entity_poly.type
_entity_poly.pdbx_seq_one_letter_code
_entity_poly.pdbx_strand_id
1 'polypeptide(L)'
;MSPPTKGKGTQKLARLRRLKDEIKRFVFANPGCSAQSIVAHLSHDKKLKNHGLTPRKVGFFIPRHLHSHLTWWQDHSAGRRVYGPEDSE
;
A
#
# COMPACT_ATOMS: atom_id res chain seq x y z
N MET A 1 -8.83 24.97 25.29
CA MET A 1 -8.63 24.04 24.16
C MET A 1 -7.33 24.41 23.47
N SER A 2 -6.30 23.57 23.56
CA SER A 2 -5.04 23.81 22.85
C SER A 2 -5.26 23.69 21.34
N PRO A 3 -4.63 24.54 20.50
CA PRO A 3 -4.83 24.48 19.06
C PRO A 3 -4.36 23.12 18.52
N PRO A 4 -5.03 22.57 17.49
CA PRO A 4 -4.62 21.30 16.91
C PRO A 4 -3.19 21.47 16.37
N THR A 5 -2.32 20.53 16.74
CA THR A 5 -0.87 20.53 16.47
C THR A 5 -0.60 20.53 14.97
N LYS A 6 -0.71 21.70 14.32
CA LYS A 6 -0.44 21.94 12.90
C LYS A 6 1.07 22.08 12.68
N GLY A 7 1.82 21.02 12.95
CA GLY A 7 3.23 20.95 12.57
C GLY A 7 3.38 20.64 11.09
N LYS A 8 4.07 21.50 10.31
CA LYS A 8 4.52 21.19 8.94
C LYS A 8 5.26 19.84 8.97
N GLY A 9 4.63 18.78 8.45
CA GLY A 9 5.19 17.41 8.45
C GLY A 9 4.26 16.34 9.04
N THR A 10 3.38 16.69 9.98
CA THR A 10 2.45 15.73 10.61
C THR A 10 1.45 15.16 9.59
N GLN A 11 0.95 16.00 8.68
CA GLN A 11 0.04 15.56 7.61
C GLN A 11 0.71 14.60 6.62
N LYS A 12 1.98 14.83 6.26
CA LYS A 12 2.71 13.96 5.33
C LYS A 12 2.95 12.58 5.96
N LEU A 13 3.34 12.54 7.23
CA LEU A 13 3.50 11.30 7.99
C LEU A 13 2.16 10.58 8.17
N ALA A 14 1.09 11.28 8.49
CA ALA A 14 -0.25 10.71 8.62
C ALA A 14 -0.74 10.10 7.30
N ARG A 15 -0.54 10.78 6.16
CA ARG A 15 -0.84 10.25 4.83
C ARG A 15 -0.04 8.98 4.52
N LEU A 16 1.25 8.97 4.87
CA LEU A 16 2.11 7.81 4.67
C LEU A 16 1.66 6.62 5.53
N ARG A 17 1.37 6.83 6.82
CA ARG A 17 0.86 5.78 7.72
C ARG A 17 -0.46 5.21 7.20
N ARG A 18 -1.43 6.07 6.86
CA ARG A 18 -2.70 5.64 6.29
C ARG A 18 -2.51 4.78 5.03
N LEU A 19 -1.62 5.20 4.11
CA LEU A 19 -1.34 4.43 2.90
C LEU A 19 -0.73 3.06 3.22
N LYS A 20 0.23 3.00 4.15
CA LYS A 20 0.84 1.74 4.61
C LYS A 20 -0.21 0.78 5.17
N ASP A 21 -1.10 1.30 6.02
CA ASP A 21 -2.11 0.48 6.70
C ASP A 21 -3.17 -0.05 5.74
N GLU A 22 -3.65 0.78 4.80
CA GLU A 22 -4.63 0.33 3.81
C GLU A 22 -4.03 -0.70 2.82
N ILE A 23 -2.77 -0.51 2.38
CA ILE A 23 -2.10 -1.51 1.54
C ILE A 23 -1.96 -2.83 2.30
N LYS A 24 -1.49 -2.79 3.56
CA LYS A 24 -1.37 -4.00 4.38
C LYS A 24 -2.72 -4.70 4.52
N ARG A 25 -3.76 -4.00 4.98
CA ARG A 25 -5.10 -4.58 5.16
C ARG A 25 -5.61 -5.26 3.88
N PHE A 26 -5.43 -4.61 2.73
CA PHE A 26 -5.89 -5.16 1.47
C PHE A 26 -5.12 -6.43 1.07
N VAL A 27 -3.79 -6.42 1.18
CA VAL A 27 -2.94 -7.57 0.80
C VAL A 27 -3.15 -8.75 1.75
N PHE A 28 -3.29 -8.51 3.06
CA PHE A 28 -3.61 -9.56 4.04
C PHE A 28 -4.98 -10.19 3.78
N ALA A 29 -5.98 -9.39 3.37
CA ALA A 29 -7.29 -9.91 3.00
C ALA A 29 -7.33 -10.58 1.62
N ASN A 30 -6.35 -10.30 0.75
CA ASN A 30 -6.29 -10.80 -0.63
C ASN A 30 -4.86 -11.22 -1.00
N PRO A 31 -4.32 -12.32 -0.44
CA PRO A 31 -3.01 -12.83 -0.84
C PRO A 31 -2.97 -13.18 -2.34
N GLY A 32 -1.84 -12.93 -3.00
CA GLY A 32 -1.69 -13.11 -4.45
C GLY A 32 -2.29 -11.98 -5.29
N CYS A 33 -2.71 -10.87 -4.68
CA CYS A 33 -3.24 -9.74 -5.43
C CYS A 33 -2.15 -8.99 -6.24
N SER A 34 -2.55 -8.39 -7.36
CA SER A 34 -1.66 -7.59 -8.20
C SER A 34 -1.59 -6.13 -7.75
N ALA A 35 -0.53 -5.42 -8.17
CA ALA A 35 -0.41 -3.97 -7.91
C ALA A 35 -1.59 -3.17 -8.49
N GLN A 36 -2.18 -3.63 -9.59
CA GLN A 36 -3.37 -3.02 -10.19
C GLN A 36 -4.57 -3.12 -9.25
N SER A 37 -4.78 -4.30 -8.66
CA SER A 37 -5.89 -4.54 -7.72
C SER A 37 -5.77 -3.66 -6.48
N ILE A 38 -4.55 -3.53 -5.94
CA ILE A 38 -4.26 -2.63 -4.82
C ILE A 38 -4.61 -1.18 -5.19
N VAL A 39 -4.14 -0.69 -6.35
CA VAL A 39 -4.41 0.69 -6.78
C VAL A 39 -5.90 0.93 -7.02
N ALA A 40 -6.61 -0.04 -7.59
CA ALA A 40 -8.05 0.02 -7.78
C ALA A 40 -8.77 0.19 -6.44
N HIS A 41 -8.47 -0.66 -5.45
CA HIS A 41 -9.05 -0.56 -4.10
C HIS A 41 -8.76 0.80 -3.45
N LEU A 42 -7.51 1.27 -3.49
CA LEU A 42 -7.13 2.56 -2.90
C LEU A 42 -7.85 3.73 -3.58
N SER A 43 -8.04 3.65 -4.91
CA SER A 43 -8.64 4.72 -5.71
C SER A 43 -10.16 4.76 -5.60
N HIS A 44 -10.82 3.61 -5.73
CA HIS A 44 -12.28 3.52 -5.76
C HIS A 44 -12.86 3.50 -4.34
N ASP A 45 -12.39 2.59 -3.50
CA ASP A 45 -13.03 2.32 -2.21
C ASP A 45 -12.53 3.28 -1.12
N LYS A 46 -11.24 3.61 -1.15
CA LYS A 46 -10.61 4.48 -0.13
C LYS A 46 -10.51 5.95 -0.54
N LYS A 47 -10.98 6.30 -1.75
CA LYS A 47 -10.97 7.65 -2.32
C LYS A 47 -9.58 8.33 -2.32
N LEU A 48 -8.50 7.55 -2.42
CA LEU A 48 -7.11 8.04 -2.48
C LEU A 48 -6.67 8.43 -3.90
N LYS A 49 -7.60 8.76 -4.80
CA LYS A 49 -7.35 9.08 -6.22
C LYS A 49 -6.31 10.19 -6.41
N ASN A 50 -6.30 11.18 -5.52
CA ASN A 50 -5.45 12.38 -5.64
C ASN A 50 -3.99 12.16 -5.21
N HIS A 51 -3.58 10.92 -4.94
CA HIS A 51 -2.21 10.61 -4.52
C HIS A 51 -1.27 10.26 -5.69
N GLY A 52 -1.77 10.24 -6.93
CA GLY A 52 -0.98 9.88 -8.11
C GLY A 52 -0.35 8.49 -8.00
N LEU A 53 -1.02 7.57 -7.29
CA LEU A 53 -0.59 6.19 -7.12
C LEU A 53 -0.83 5.43 -8.42
N THR A 54 0.22 4.75 -8.89
CA THR A 54 0.17 3.86 -10.05
C THR A 54 0.62 2.47 -9.63
N PRO A 55 0.28 1.41 -10.38
CA PRO A 55 0.74 0.06 -10.06
C PRO A 55 2.26 0.00 -9.92
N ARG A 56 2.98 0.74 -10.77
CA ARG A 56 4.44 0.87 -10.68
C ARG A 56 4.91 1.53 -9.38
N LYS A 57 4.25 2.61 -8.93
CA LYS A 57 4.58 3.26 -7.65
C LYS A 57 4.29 2.37 -6.46
N VAL A 58 3.14 1.69 -6.41
CA VAL A 58 2.84 0.68 -5.37
C VAL A 58 3.93 -0.39 -5.37
N GLY A 59 4.35 -0.78 -6.56
CA GLY A 59 5.41 -1.73 -6.74
C GLY A 59 6.79 -1.37 -6.21
N PHE A 60 7.13 -0.09 -6.17
CA PHE A 60 8.33 0.39 -5.47
C PHE A 60 8.07 0.68 -3.99
N PHE A 61 6.82 1.02 -3.66
CA PHE A 61 6.41 1.38 -2.30
C PHE A 61 6.49 0.19 -1.36
N ILE A 62 6.00 -0.98 -1.77
CA ILE A 62 5.94 -2.18 -0.90
C ILE A 62 7.34 -2.61 -0.44
N PRO A 63 8.32 -2.88 -1.33
CA PRO A 63 9.67 -3.23 -0.89
C PRO A 63 10.35 -2.14 -0.04
N ARG A 64 10.06 -0.86 -0.31
CA ARG A 64 10.69 0.25 0.42
C ARG A 64 10.12 0.45 1.83
N HIS A 65 8.83 0.20 2.03
CA HIS A 65 8.14 0.66 3.24
C HIS A 65 7.41 -0.42 4.03
N LEU A 66 7.20 -1.60 3.43
CA LEU A 66 6.39 -2.68 3.94
C LEU A 66 7.07 -4.06 3.83
N HIS A 67 8.37 -4.13 3.49
CA HIS A 67 9.10 -5.40 3.35
C HIS A 67 9.06 -6.30 4.58
N SER A 68 8.89 -5.72 5.78
CA SER A 68 8.82 -6.49 7.02
C SER A 68 7.46 -7.14 7.28
N HIS A 69 6.46 -6.89 6.42
CA HIS A 69 5.10 -7.42 6.60
C HIS A 69 4.55 -8.05 5.33
N LEU A 70 5.06 -7.66 4.17
CA LEU A 70 4.55 -8.06 2.87
C LEU A 70 5.69 -8.49 1.97
N THR A 71 5.45 -9.60 1.28
CA THR A 71 6.34 -10.17 0.28
C THR A 71 5.80 -9.95 -1.14
N TRP A 72 6.60 -10.30 -2.13
CA TRP A 72 6.16 -10.33 -3.52
C TRP A 72 6.84 -11.46 -4.30
N TRP A 73 6.12 -11.99 -5.30
CA TRP A 73 6.65 -12.97 -6.24
C TRP A 73 6.10 -12.73 -7.64
N GLN A 74 6.75 -13.35 -8.63
CA GLN A 74 6.28 -13.31 -10.00
C GLN A 74 5.22 -14.40 -10.19
N ASP A 75 4.01 -13.99 -10.58
CA ASP A 75 3.01 -14.91 -11.10
C ASP A 75 3.34 -15.18 -12.57
N HIS A 76 3.92 -16.35 -12.84
CA HIS A 76 4.33 -16.76 -14.18
C HIS A 76 3.15 -17.02 -15.12
N SER A 77 1.97 -17.37 -14.59
CA SER A 77 0.79 -17.63 -15.40
C SER A 77 0.22 -16.34 -15.99
N ALA A 78 0.22 -15.27 -15.20
CA ALA A 78 -0.30 -13.96 -15.59
C ALA A 78 0.78 -12.95 -15.99
N GLY A 79 2.07 -13.33 -15.95
CA GLY A 79 3.20 -12.48 -16.32
C GLY A 79 3.35 -11.22 -15.45
N ARG A 80 2.87 -11.24 -14.21
CA ARG A 80 2.79 -10.04 -13.35
C ARG A 80 3.31 -10.31 -11.94
N ARG A 81 3.73 -9.25 -11.27
CA ARG A 81 4.06 -9.32 -9.84
C ARG A 81 2.79 -9.32 -8.99
N VAL A 82 2.77 -10.22 -8.03
CA VAL A 82 1.72 -10.34 -7.01
C VAL A 82 2.31 -10.20 -5.61
N TYR A 83 1.45 -9.91 -4.64
CA TYR A 83 1.83 -9.60 -3.26
C TYR A 83 1.08 -10.47 -2.28
N GLY A 84 1.72 -10.77 -1.16
CA GLY A 84 1.13 -11.50 -0.05
C GLY A 84 1.72 -11.06 1.29
N PRO A 85 1.19 -11.58 2.41
CA PRO A 85 1.85 -11.50 3.70
C PRO A 85 3.28 -12.05 3.62
N GLU A 86 4.21 -11.46 4.36
CA GLU A 86 5.48 -12.12 4.66
C GLU A 86 5.19 -13.16 5.75
N ASP A 87 5.46 -14.43 5.47
CA ASP A 87 5.39 -15.49 6.48
C ASP A 87 6.58 -15.32 7.43
N SER A 88 6.39 -14.50 8.46
CA SER A 88 7.31 -14.45 9.59
C SER A 88 6.89 -15.56 10.55
N GLU A 89 7.49 -16.74 10.41
CA GLU A 89 7.49 -17.75 11.48
C GLU A 89 8.15 -17.20 12.76
#